data_AF-A0A1I1LY89-F1
#
_entry.id   AF-A0A1I1LY89-F1
#
_cell.length_a   1.000
_cell.length_b   1.000
_cell.length_c   1.000
_cell.angle_alpha   90.00
_cell.angle_beta   90.00
_cell.angle_gamma   90.00
#
_symmetry.space_group_name_H-M   'P 1'
#
loop_
_entity.id
_entity.type
_entity.pdbx_description
1 polymer ?
#
loop_
_entity_poly.entity_id
_entity_poly.type
_entity_poly.pdbx_seq_one_letter_code
_entity_poly.pdbx_strand_id
1 'polypeptide(L)' 'MEVMIETCCGIDVHQKTIVCCILDGPLDTNRPKKIQKTFGTR' A
#
# COMPACT_ATOMS: atom_id res chain seq x y z
N MET A 1 12.47 -13.63 12.17
CA MET A 1 11.04 -13.47 12.49
C MET A 1 10.45 -12.66 11.35
N GLU A 2 9.55 -13.23 10.56
CA GLU A 2 8.82 -12.48 9.53
C GLU A 2 7.59 -11.84 10.17
N VAL A 3 7.44 -10.53 10.02
CA VAL A 3 6.27 -9.80 10.51
C VAL A 3 5.22 -9.81 9.42
N MET A 4 4.14 -10.55 9.63
CA MET A 4 2.98 -10.59 8.75
C MET A 4 1.92 -9.63 9.29
N ILE A 5 1.43 -8.72 8.44
CA ILE A 5 0.38 -7.75 8.78
C ILE A 5 -0.75 -7.81 7.76
N GLU A 6 -1.99 -7.62 8.22
CA GLU A 6 -3.19 -7.70 7.38
C GLU A 6 -3.26 -6.55 6.35
N THR A 7 -2.66 -5.41 6.66
CA THR A 7 -2.65 -4.26 5.76
C THR A 7 -1.26 -3.66 5.71
N CYS A 8 -0.74 -3.45 4.49
CA CYS A 8 0.52 -2.74 4.26
C CYS A 8 0.37 -1.70 3.14
N CYS A 9 1.29 -0.73 3.10
CA CYS A 9 1.29 0.32 2.09
C CYS A 9 2.71 0.62 1.61
N GLY A 10 2.92 0.55 0.29
CA GLY A 10 4.09 1.13 -0.37
C GLY A 10 3.79 2.57 -0.79
N ILE A 11 4.67 3.50 -0.42
CA ILE A 11 4.55 4.92 -0.77
C ILE A 11 5.69 5.29 -1.72
N ASP A 12 5.34 5.87 -2.85
CA ASP A 12 6.27 6.44 -3.82
C ASP A 12 6.06 7.96 -3.88
N VAL A 13 7.13 8.72 -3.62
CA VAL A 13 7.09 10.18 -3.53
C VAL A 13 7.94 10.78 -4.64
N HIS A 14 7.31 11.60 -5.48
CA HIS A 14 7.93 12.41 -6.51
C HIS A 14 7.61 13.90 -6.27
N GLN A 15 8.34 14.81 -6.92
CA GLN A 15 8.25 16.27 -6.66
C GLN A 15 6.83 16.88 -6.67
N LYS A 16 5.88 16.29 -7.41
CA LYS A 16 4.52 16.80 -7.54
C LYS A 16 3.44 15.82 -7.07
N THR A 17 3.82 14.58 -6.79
CA THR A 17 2.87 13.47 -6.64
C THR A 17 3.34 12.46 -5.62
N ILE A 18 2.41 11.99 -4.79
CA ILE A 18 2.59 10.83 -3.92
C ILE A 18 1.66 9.73 -4.41
N VAL A 19 2.19 8.55 -4.65
CA VAL A 19 1.41 7.36 -5.01
C VAL A 19 1.48 6.36 -3.86
N CYS A 20 0.31 5.95 -3.37
CA CYS A 20 0.17 4.93 -2.35
C CYS A 20 -0.40 3.66 -2.98
N CYS A 21 0.28 2.53 -2.79
CA CYS A 21 -0.22 1.20 -3.12
C CYS A 21 -0.47 0.42 -1.82
N ILE A 22 -1.74 0.21 -1.51
CA ILE A 22 -2.19 -0.52 -0.32
C ILE A 22 -2.52 -1.94 -0.72
N LEU A 23 -2.00 -2.90 0.04
CA LEU A 23 -2.45 -4.28 0.03
C LEU A 23 -3.19 -4.53 1.34
N ASP A 24 -4.45 -4.96 1.23
CA ASP A 24 -5.35 -5.14 2.36
C ASP A 24 -6.02 -6.52 2.28
N GLY A 25 -5.84 -7.35 3.30
CA GLY A 25 -6.46 -8.68 3.35
C GLY A 25 -5.97 -9.54 4.51
N PRO A 26 -6.72 -10.61 4.84
CA PRO A 26 -6.36 -11.49 5.95
C PRO A 26 -5.07 -12.28 5.65
N LEU A 27 -4.36 -12.72 6.70
CA LEU A 27 -3.06 -13.39 6.59
C LEU A 27 -3.13 -14.84 6.07
N ASP A 28 -4.34 -15.40 6.00
CA ASP A 28 -4.59 -16.77 5.56
C ASP A 28 -4.74 -16.90 4.03
N THR A 29 -4.66 -15.78 3.30
CA THR A 29 -4.78 -15.73 1.85
C THR A 29 -3.63 -14.99 1.18
N ASN A 30 -3.22 -15.49 0.01
CA ASN A 30 -2.21 -14.85 -0.84
C ASN A 30 -2.83 -13.88 -1.87
N ARG A 31 -4.10 -13.48 -1.68
CA ARG A 31 -4.83 -12.61 -2.61
C ARG A 31 -5.35 -11.35 -1.90
N PRO A 32 -4.47 -10.46 -1.42
CA PRO A 32 -4.90 -9.21 -0.82
C PRO A 32 -5.57 -8.31 -1.86
N LYS A 33 -6.51 -7.48 -1.41
CA LYS A 33 -7.11 -6.42 -2.22
C LYS A 33 -6.06 -5.34 -2.45
N LYS A 34 -5.79 -5.03 -3.71
CA LYS A 34 -4.93 -3.91 -4.11
C LYS A 34 -5.75 -2.64 -4.27
N ILE A 35 -5.32 -1.58 -3.59
CA ILE A 35 -5.89 -0.22 -3.72
C ILE A 35 -4.77 0.73 -4.06
N GLN A 36 -4.97 1.55 -5.10
CA GLN A 36 -4.01 2.59 -5.47
C GLN A 36 -4.65 3.97 -5.32
N LYS A 37 -3.94 4.90 -4.68
CA LYS A 37 -4.34 6.31 -4.56
C LYS A 37 -3.18 7.22 -4.93
N THR A 38 -3.50 8.31 -5.61
CA THR A 38 -2.52 9.35 -5.97
C THR A 38 -2.93 10.67 -5.35
N PHE A 39 -1.95 11.37 -4.78
CA PHE A 39 -2.12 12.67 -4.12
C PHE A 39 -1.13 13.67 -4.73
N GLY A 40 -1.48 14.96 -4.69
CA GLY A 40 -0.54 16.03 -5.01
C GLY A 40 0.28 16.46 -3.79
N THR A 41 1.52 16.90 -4.00
CA THR A 41 2.34 17.58 -2.99
C THR A 41 2.14 19.08 -3.17
N ARG A 42 1.52 19.74 -2.20
CA ARG A 42 1.28 21.19 -2.23
C ARG A 42 2.58 21.98 -2.17
#